data_AF-A0ABD3BQB8-F1
#
_entry.id   AF-A0ABD3BQB8-F1
#
_cell.length_a   1.000
_cell.length_b   1.000
_cell.length_c   1.000
_cell.angle_alpha   90.00
_cell.angle_beta   90.00
_cell.angle_gamma   90.00
#
_symmetry.space_group_name_H-M   'P 1'
#
loop_
_entity.id
_entity.type
_entity.pdbx_description
1 polymer ?
#
loop_
_entity_poly.entity_id
_entity_poly.type
_entity_poly.pdbx_seq_one_letter_code
_entity_poly.pdbx_strand_id
1 'polypeptide(L)'
;MVFTKGIDADTVVLMAARASRTENQVVIDTAIVGMLDDPKEARAGVREIHFLPFNPTNKRTALTYIDGEGKWHRVSKGAPEQILHLAHNTSDIERRVHAVIDKFAERGLRSLAVAYQFPKERNRPGGPWQFIGLMPLFHPPRPDSAETIRRALNLGVNVKMITGDGARMRVNISLFSVWSLLVNYQFLKMVTSNSDVDHRGRISGT
;
A
#
# COMPACT_ATOMS: atom_id res chain seq x y z
N MET A 1 1.15 6.69 -6.21
CA MET A 1 1.87 7.26 -7.37
C MET A 1 2.18 6.14 -8.35
N VAL A 2 1.93 6.36 -9.65
CA VAL A 2 2.06 5.35 -10.69
C VAL A 2 3.31 5.61 -11.53
N PHE A 3 4.00 4.53 -11.92
CA PHE A 3 5.29 4.59 -12.64
C PHE A 3 5.22 3.97 -14.04
N THR A 4 4.15 3.25 -14.36
CA THR A 4 3.93 2.65 -15.70
C THR A 4 2.89 3.48 -16.47
N LYS A 5 3.15 3.74 -17.75
CA LYS A 5 2.20 4.45 -18.63
C LYS A 5 0.96 3.59 -18.89
N GLY A 6 -0.22 4.22 -18.90
CA GLY A 6 -1.49 3.52 -19.15
C GLY A 6 -2.06 2.76 -17.95
N ILE A 7 -1.45 2.93 -16.78
CA ILE A 7 -1.99 2.43 -15.51
C ILE A 7 -2.39 3.65 -14.66
N ASP A 8 -3.58 3.61 -14.08
CA ASP A 8 -4.09 4.61 -13.15
C ASP A 8 -3.95 4.16 -11.68
N ALA A 9 -4.32 5.04 -10.76
CA ALA A 9 -4.20 4.75 -9.33
C ALA A 9 -5.08 3.56 -8.90
N ASP A 10 -6.30 3.47 -9.44
CA ASP A 10 -7.29 2.45 -9.09
C ASP A 10 -6.82 1.07 -9.52
N THR A 11 -6.20 0.97 -10.70
CA THR A 11 -5.55 -0.26 -11.15
C THR A 11 -4.42 -0.69 -10.21
N VAL A 12 -3.63 0.24 -9.66
CA VAL A 12 -2.59 -0.11 -8.66
C VAL A 12 -3.22 -0.67 -7.39
N VAL A 13 -4.31 -0.06 -6.91
CA VAL A 13 -5.05 -0.55 -5.74
C VAL A 13 -5.60 -1.95 -6.00
N LEU A 14 -6.24 -2.17 -7.16
CA LEU A 14 -6.74 -3.48 -7.56
C LEU A 14 -5.63 -4.54 -7.65
N MET A 15 -4.47 -4.20 -8.21
CA MET A 15 -3.32 -5.10 -8.25
C MET A 15 -2.78 -5.43 -6.85
N ALA A 16 -2.75 -4.45 -5.95
CA ALA A 16 -2.37 -4.67 -4.55
C ALA A 16 -3.41 -5.53 -3.81
N ALA A 17 -4.70 -5.31 -4.03
CA ALA A 17 -5.78 -6.11 -3.46
C ALA A 17 -5.72 -7.56 -3.98
N ARG A 18 -5.43 -7.76 -5.27
CA ARG A 18 -5.12 -9.06 -5.86
C ARG A 18 -3.95 -9.75 -5.15
N ALA A 19 -2.87 -9.02 -4.87
CA ALA A 19 -1.71 -9.54 -4.14
C ALA A 19 -1.92 -9.67 -2.60
N SER A 20 -3.12 -9.38 -2.09
CA SER A 20 -3.51 -9.54 -0.68
C SER A 20 -4.19 -10.88 -0.45
N ARG A 21 -4.08 -11.46 0.75
CA ARG A 21 -4.97 -12.57 1.11
C ARG A 21 -6.40 -12.08 1.27
N THR A 22 -7.36 -12.94 0.99
CA THR A 22 -8.79 -12.73 1.31
C THR A 22 -9.17 -13.36 2.66
N GLU A 23 -8.39 -14.34 3.12
CA GLU A 23 -8.61 -15.07 4.37
C GLU A 23 -7.40 -14.95 5.32
N ASN A 24 -7.65 -14.92 6.63
CA ASN A 24 -6.62 -14.73 7.67
C ASN A 24 -5.70 -13.52 7.39
N GLN A 25 -6.34 -12.40 7.07
CA GLN A 25 -5.67 -11.18 6.63
C GLN A 25 -4.84 -10.57 7.74
N VAL A 26 -3.63 -10.13 7.37
CA VAL A 26 -2.92 -9.12 8.15
C VAL A 26 -3.64 -7.78 7.98
N VAL A 27 -3.56 -6.89 8.96
CA VAL A 27 -4.27 -5.58 8.96
C VAL A 27 -4.03 -4.79 7.65
N ILE A 28 -2.83 -4.89 7.08
CA ILE A 28 -2.47 -4.24 5.81
C ILE A 28 -3.28 -4.82 4.62
N ASP A 29 -3.52 -6.13 4.59
CA ASP A 29 -4.28 -6.79 3.53
C ASP A 29 -5.74 -6.37 3.60
N THR A 30 -6.33 -6.32 4.80
CA THR A 30 -7.69 -5.83 5.02
C THR A 30 -7.86 -4.39 4.59
N ALA A 31 -6.90 -3.53 4.95
CA ALA A 31 -6.94 -2.12 4.57
C ALA A 31 -6.92 -1.93 3.05
N ILE A 32 -6.06 -2.66 2.33
CA ILE A 32 -5.95 -2.56 0.87
C ILE A 32 -7.20 -3.09 0.17
N VAL A 33 -7.74 -4.22 0.63
CA VAL A 33 -8.98 -4.78 0.06
C VAL A 33 -10.17 -3.85 0.33
N GLY A 34 -10.22 -3.20 1.49
CA GLY A 34 -11.23 -2.20 1.83
C GLY A 34 -11.09 -0.85 1.13
N MET A 35 -10.04 -0.64 0.32
CA MET A 35 -9.94 0.52 -0.57
C MET A 35 -10.73 0.34 -1.87
N LEU A 36 -11.18 -0.89 -2.17
CA LEU A 36 -12.07 -1.16 -3.30
C LEU A 36 -13.51 -0.83 -2.93
N ASP A 37 -14.32 -0.47 -3.93
CA ASP A 37 -15.76 -0.25 -3.74
C ASP A 37 -16.46 -1.53 -3.30
N ASP A 38 -16.14 -2.67 -3.94
CA ASP A 38 -16.52 -4.00 -3.49
C ASP A 38 -15.25 -4.88 -3.28
N PRO A 39 -14.99 -5.40 -2.06
CA PRO A 39 -13.93 -6.37 -1.80
C PRO A 39 -13.88 -7.56 -2.76
N LYS A 40 -15.02 -7.96 -3.33
CA LYS A 40 -15.09 -9.06 -4.32
C LYS A 40 -14.36 -8.75 -5.62
N GLU A 41 -14.20 -7.48 -5.98
CA GLU A 41 -13.44 -7.06 -7.17
C GLU A 41 -11.99 -7.54 -7.13
N ALA A 42 -11.42 -7.73 -5.93
CA ALA A 42 -10.08 -8.27 -5.75
C ALA A 42 -9.93 -9.67 -6.38
N ARG A 43 -11.02 -10.41 -6.61
CA ARG A 43 -11.06 -11.74 -7.25
C ARG A 43 -12.03 -11.86 -8.42
N ALA A 44 -12.72 -10.77 -8.79
CA ALA A 44 -13.64 -10.77 -9.91
C ALA A 44 -12.89 -11.04 -11.24
N GLY A 45 -13.45 -11.96 -12.03
CA GLY A 45 -12.96 -12.28 -13.38
C GLY A 45 -11.56 -12.93 -13.42
N VAL A 46 -11.04 -13.42 -12.29
CA VAL A 46 -9.73 -14.05 -12.22
C VAL A 46 -9.78 -15.40 -11.52
N ARG A 47 -9.05 -16.37 -12.05
CA ARG A 47 -8.85 -17.67 -11.41
C ARG A 47 -7.51 -17.68 -10.70
N GLU A 48 -7.54 -17.78 -9.37
CA GLU A 48 -6.33 -17.91 -8.57
C GLU A 48 -5.62 -19.24 -8.86
N ILE A 49 -4.32 -19.18 -9.10
CA ILE A 49 -3.50 -20.37 -9.32
C ILE A 49 -2.56 -20.63 -8.14
N HIS A 50 -1.92 -19.57 -7.64
CA HIS A 50 -0.96 -19.71 -6.55
C HIS A 50 -0.74 -18.39 -5.82
N PHE A 51 -0.86 -18.43 -4.50
CA PHE A 51 -0.51 -17.32 -3.62
C PHE A 51 0.81 -17.60 -2.90
N LEU A 52 1.77 -16.68 -3.03
CA LEU A 52 3.02 -16.66 -2.31
C LEU A 52 2.85 -15.78 -1.05
N PRO A 53 2.82 -16.38 0.16
CA PRO A 53 2.66 -15.62 1.40
C PRO A 53 3.89 -14.79 1.73
N PHE A 54 3.70 -13.85 2.68
CA PHE A 54 4.77 -13.00 3.15
C PHE A 54 5.90 -13.84 3.74
N ASN A 55 7.12 -13.56 3.30
CA ASN A 55 8.33 -14.16 3.85
C ASN A 55 9.24 -13.02 4.37
N PRO A 56 9.72 -13.05 5.64
CA PRO A 56 10.58 -12.01 6.21
C PRO A 56 11.86 -11.71 5.41
N THR A 57 12.37 -12.70 4.68
CA THR A 57 13.55 -12.55 3.80
C THR A 57 13.21 -11.77 2.54
N ASN A 58 12.08 -12.09 1.90
CA ASN A 58 11.69 -11.50 0.61
C ASN A 58 10.83 -10.23 0.76
N LYS A 59 10.26 -10.01 1.95
CA LYS A 59 9.38 -8.90 2.35
C LYS A 59 8.28 -8.54 1.34
N ARG A 60 7.71 -9.56 0.69
CA ARG A 60 6.66 -9.42 -0.33
C ARG A 60 5.67 -10.57 -0.32
N THR A 61 4.48 -10.31 -0.85
CA THR A 61 3.50 -11.33 -1.24
C THR A 61 3.32 -11.30 -2.76
N ALA A 62 2.81 -12.38 -3.34
CA ALA A 62 2.45 -12.40 -4.75
C ALA A 62 1.25 -13.29 -5.02
N LEU A 63 0.41 -12.91 -5.98
CA LEU A 63 -0.63 -13.76 -6.52
C LEU A 63 -0.34 -14.04 -7.99
N THR A 64 -0.34 -15.32 -8.36
CA THR A 64 -0.39 -15.77 -9.75
C THR A 64 -1.82 -16.18 -10.07
N TYR A 65 -2.39 -15.61 -11.13
CA TYR A 65 -3.77 -15.85 -11.55
C TYR A 65 -3.88 -15.91 -13.07
N ILE A 66 -4.99 -16.44 -13.54
CA ILE A 66 -5.38 -16.42 -14.96
C ILE A 66 -6.61 -15.52 -15.09
N ASP A 67 -6.61 -14.61 -16.06
CA ASP A 67 -7.77 -13.75 -16.34
C ASP A 67 -8.86 -14.47 -17.14
N GLY A 68 -9.96 -13.77 -17.43
CA GLY A 68 -11.05 -14.28 -18.25
C GLY A 68 -10.66 -14.60 -19.70
N GLU A 69 -9.53 -14.07 -20.19
CA GLU A 69 -9.00 -14.34 -21.53
C GLU A 69 -8.03 -15.55 -21.56
N GLY A 70 -7.79 -16.18 -20.40
CA GLY A 70 -6.85 -17.30 -20.29
C GLY A 70 -5.38 -16.88 -20.20
N LYS A 71 -5.08 -15.57 -20.06
CA LYS A 71 -3.73 -15.06 -19.90
C LYS A 71 -3.25 -15.19 -18.47
N TRP A 72 -1.96 -15.48 -18.33
CA TRP A 72 -1.31 -15.64 -17.04
C TRP A 72 -0.75 -14.32 -16.55
N HIS A 73 -1.01 -14.04 -15.28
CA HIS A 73 -0.59 -12.81 -14.63
C HIS A 73 -0.01 -13.10 -13.26
N ARG A 74 0.95 -12.26 -12.86
CA ARG A 74 1.52 -12.29 -11.52
C ARG A 74 1.67 -10.88 -10.99
N VAL A 75 0.94 -10.59 -9.92
CA VAL A 75 1.07 -9.34 -9.15
C VAL A 75 1.88 -9.62 -7.90
N SER A 76 2.71 -8.67 -7.49
CA SER A 76 3.41 -8.72 -6.21
C SER A 76 3.34 -7.38 -5.51
N LYS A 77 3.21 -7.41 -4.19
CA LYS A 77 3.31 -6.22 -3.34
C LYS A 77 4.28 -6.46 -2.20
N GLY A 78 4.96 -5.43 -1.74
CA GLY A 78 5.93 -5.57 -0.66
C GLY A 78 6.73 -4.31 -0.35
N ALA A 79 7.82 -4.51 0.39
CA ALA A 79 8.77 -3.46 0.71
C ALA A 79 9.31 -2.83 -0.60
N PRO A 80 9.34 -1.48 -0.72
CA PRO A 80 9.75 -0.82 -1.95
C PRO A 80 11.10 -1.27 -2.50
N GLU A 81 12.11 -1.41 -1.65
CA GLU A 81 13.45 -1.88 -2.05
C GLU A 81 13.41 -3.28 -2.68
N GLN A 82 12.61 -4.19 -2.12
CA GLN A 82 12.52 -5.57 -2.62
C GLN A 82 11.75 -5.65 -3.94
N ILE A 83 10.75 -4.80 -4.12
CA ILE A 83 9.99 -4.72 -5.36
C ILE A 83 10.79 -3.99 -6.44
N LEU A 84 11.55 -2.96 -6.07
CA LEU A 84 12.44 -2.24 -6.96
C LEU A 84 13.54 -3.18 -7.49
N HIS A 85 14.15 -4.01 -6.65
CA HIS A 85 15.13 -5.02 -7.10
C HIS A 85 14.57 -6.05 -8.08
N LEU A 86 13.24 -6.25 -8.14
CA LEU A 86 12.64 -7.13 -9.15
C LEU A 86 12.52 -6.46 -10.51
N ALA A 87 12.37 -5.14 -10.54
CA ALA A 87 12.07 -4.40 -11.76
C ALA A 87 13.21 -4.52 -12.79
N HIS A 88 12.84 -4.62 -14.05
CA HIS A 88 13.84 -4.72 -15.14
C HIS A 88 14.58 -3.40 -15.40
N ASN A 89 13.95 -2.27 -15.09
CA ASN A 89 14.46 -0.92 -15.37
C ASN A 89 14.81 -0.16 -14.08
N THR A 90 15.32 -0.87 -13.08
CA THR A 90 15.64 -0.35 -11.74
C THR A 90 16.44 0.95 -11.79
N SER A 91 17.53 0.99 -12.56
CA SER A 91 18.41 2.16 -12.70
C SER A 91 17.67 3.44 -13.11
N ASP A 92 16.61 3.30 -13.90
CA ASP A 92 15.91 4.43 -14.52
C ASP A 92 14.85 5.01 -13.57
N ILE A 93 14.26 4.15 -12.72
CA ILE A 93 13.15 4.52 -11.84
C ILE A 93 13.58 4.72 -10.39
N GLU A 94 14.72 4.16 -9.97
CA GLU A 94 15.18 4.13 -8.57
C GLU A 94 15.18 5.52 -7.94
N ARG A 95 15.80 6.52 -8.58
CA ARG A 95 15.86 7.89 -8.05
C ARG A 95 14.46 8.47 -7.82
N ARG A 96 13.53 8.23 -8.76
CA ARG A 96 12.14 8.72 -8.66
C ARG A 96 11.37 7.97 -7.57
N VAL A 97 11.59 6.66 -7.45
CA VAL A 97 10.99 5.81 -6.41
C VAL A 97 11.45 6.27 -5.02
N HIS A 98 12.76 6.47 -4.81
CA HIS A 98 13.30 6.98 -3.56
C HIS A 98 12.74 8.36 -3.20
N ALA A 99 12.70 9.31 -4.14
CA ALA A 99 12.13 10.63 -3.88
C ALA A 99 10.65 10.58 -3.43
N VAL A 100 9.88 9.62 -3.90
CA VAL A 100 8.47 9.44 -3.49
C VAL A 100 8.37 8.78 -2.12
N ILE A 101 9.23 7.80 -1.84
CA ILE A 101 9.33 7.17 -0.51
C ILE A 101 9.69 8.22 0.54
N ASP A 102 10.65 9.09 0.24
CA ASP A 102 11.07 10.17 1.14
C ASP A 102 9.91 11.14 1.41
N LYS A 103 9.17 11.55 0.38
CA LYS A 103 7.96 12.37 0.54
C LYS A 103 6.87 11.70 1.39
N PHE A 104 6.71 10.38 1.29
CA PHE A 104 5.79 9.64 2.15
C PHE A 104 6.31 9.60 3.58
N ALA A 105 7.60 9.36 3.77
CA ALA A 105 8.22 9.29 5.08
C ALA A 105 8.24 10.63 5.83
N GLU A 106 8.43 11.76 5.13
CA GLU A 106 8.29 13.12 5.67
C GLU A 106 6.90 13.36 6.25
N ARG A 107 5.89 12.73 5.64
CA ARG A 107 4.49 12.77 6.08
C ARG A 107 4.13 11.65 7.06
N GLY A 108 5.12 10.90 7.58
CA GLY A 108 4.91 9.76 8.49
C GLY A 108 4.13 8.60 7.89
N LEU A 109 4.12 8.47 6.55
CA LEU A 109 3.45 7.40 5.82
C LEU A 109 4.45 6.31 5.45
N ARG A 110 4.04 5.06 5.62
CA ARG A 110 4.79 3.90 5.14
C ARG A 110 4.58 3.73 3.65
N SER A 111 5.59 3.28 2.93
CA SER A 111 5.50 3.01 1.48
C SER A 111 5.31 1.51 1.22
N LEU A 112 4.36 1.15 0.37
CA LEU A 112 4.18 -0.19 -0.19
C LEU A 112 4.32 -0.12 -1.70
N ALA A 113 5.16 -0.98 -2.29
CA ALA A 113 5.33 -1.03 -3.73
C ALA A 113 4.56 -2.19 -4.34
N VAL A 114 4.14 -2.01 -5.60
CA VAL A 114 3.44 -3.00 -6.40
C VAL A 114 4.20 -3.22 -7.71
N ALA A 115 4.40 -4.48 -8.07
CA ALA A 115 4.98 -4.88 -9.34
C ALA A 115 4.12 -5.95 -10.03
N TYR A 116 4.31 -6.05 -11.34
CA TYR A 116 3.54 -6.93 -12.20
C TYR A 116 4.42 -7.65 -13.22
N GLN A 117 4.02 -8.87 -13.56
CA GLN A 117 4.72 -9.74 -14.50
C GLN A 117 3.71 -10.59 -15.26
N PHE A 118 4.03 -10.94 -16.50
CA PHE A 118 3.32 -11.94 -17.30
C PHE A 118 4.15 -13.23 -17.37
N PRO A 119 3.87 -14.23 -16.52
CA PRO A 119 4.47 -15.55 -16.64
C PRO A 119 3.82 -16.36 -17.77
N LYS A 120 4.51 -17.40 -18.25
CA LYS A 120 3.91 -18.38 -19.19
C LYS A 120 3.19 -19.53 -18.46
N GLU A 121 3.62 -19.83 -17.23
CA GLU A 121 3.07 -20.89 -16.38
C GLU A 121 3.41 -20.65 -14.91
N ARG A 122 2.82 -21.43 -13.99
CA ARG A 122 2.97 -21.26 -12.54
C ARG A 122 4.42 -21.23 -12.06
N ASN A 123 5.24 -22.20 -12.46
CA ASN A 123 6.56 -22.44 -11.84
C ASN A 123 7.73 -21.85 -12.64
N ARG A 124 7.47 -21.16 -13.75
CA ARG A 124 8.55 -20.50 -14.51
C ARG A 124 8.76 -19.05 -14.07
N PRO A 125 10.03 -18.57 -14.15
CA PRO A 125 10.26 -17.14 -14.19
C PRO A 125 9.48 -16.58 -15.39
N GLY A 126 8.62 -15.60 -15.12
CA GLY A 126 7.89 -14.91 -16.19
C GLY A 126 8.77 -13.93 -16.95
N GLY A 127 8.15 -13.07 -17.76
CA GLY A 127 8.82 -11.92 -18.38
C GLY A 127 9.42 -10.94 -17.35
N PRO A 128 10.04 -9.85 -17.77
CA PRO A 128 10.56 -8.84 -16.84
C PRO A 128 9.47 -8.32 -15.90
N TRP A 129 9.78 -8.15 -14.60
CA TRP A 129 8.86 -7.47 -13.70
C TRP A 129 8.82 -5.98 -14.04
N GLN A 130 7.61 -5.44 -14.05
CA GLN A 130 7.35 -4.02 -14.22
C GLN A 130 6.99 -3.43 -12.86
N PHE A 131 7.67 -2.33 -12.50
CA PHE A 131 7.32 -1.57 -11.31
C PHE A 131 6.09 -0.69 -11.60
N ILE A 132 4.99 -0.99 -10.94
CA ILE A 132 3.70 -0.38 -11.25
C ILE A 132 3.50 0.90 -10.46
N GLY A 133 3.68 0.84 -9.14
CA GLY A 133 3.28 1.93 -8.27
C GLY A 133 3.78 1.85 -6.84
N LEU A 134 3.70 2.99 -6.17
CA LEU A 134 3.85 3.14 -4.72
C LEU A 134 2.52 3.59 -4.11
N MET A 135 2.12 2.89 -3.05
CA MET A 135 0.96 3.20 -2.22
C MET A 135 1.43 3.69 -0.84
N PRO A 136 0.95 4.85 -0.37
CA PRO A 136 1.14 5.26 1.00
C PRO A 136 0.22 4.46 1.93
N LEU A 137 0.76 3.96 3.03
CA LEU A 137 0.04 3.30 4.10
C LEU A 137 0.20 4.11 5.37
N PHE A 138 -0.93 4.41 6.01
CA PHE A 138 -0.95 5.10 7.29
C PHE A 138 -1.15 4.09 8.42
N HIS A 139 -0.28 4.13 9.43
CA HIS A 139 -0.40 3.33 10.64
C HIS A 139 -0.68 4.28 11.81
N PRO A 140 -1.96 4.47 12.20
CA PRO A 140 -2.27 5.34 13.33
C PRO A 140 -1.66 4.79 14.62
N PRO A 141 -1.18 5.68 15.51
CA PRO A 141 -0.96 5.33 16.91
C PRO A 141 -2.19 4.67 17.52
N ARG A 142 -2.00 3.78 18.49
CA ARG A 142 -3.14 3.37 19.31
C ARG A 142 -3.61 4.56 20.14
N PRO A 143 -4.93 4.75 20.35
CA PRO A 143 -5.47 5.90 21.08
C PRO A 143 -4.89 6.08 22.49
N ASP A 144 -4.56 4.97 23.15
CA ASP A 144 -4.00 4.88 24.50
C ASP A 144 -2.48 5.08 24.57
N SER A 145 -1.78 5.10 23.42
CA SER A 145 -0.31 5.14 23.38
C SER A 145 0.24 6.42 23.98
N ALA A 146 -0.39 7.57 23.68
CA ALA A 146 0.07 8.86 24.20
C ALA A 146 -0.04 8.93 25.73
N GLU A 147 -1.14 8.44 26.28
CA GLU A 147 -1.34 8.42 27.74
C GLU A 147 -0.37 7.44 28.42
N THR A 148 -0.17 6.26 27.83
CA THR A 148 0.75 5.25 28.36
C THR A 148 2.18 5.75 28.39
N ILE A 149 2.65 6.40 27.32
CA ILE A 149 3.97 7.02 27.25
C ILE A 149 4.11 8.12 28.32
N ARG A 150 3.09 8.98 28.46
CA ARG A 150 3.09 10.04 29.48
C ARG A 150 3.20 9.47 30.90
N ARG A 151 2.42 8.43 31.21
CA ARG A 151 2.47 7.77 32.52
C ARG A 151 3.84 7.13 32.78
N ALA A 152 4.43 6.46 31.79
CA ALA A 152 5.76 5.86 31.92
C ALA A 152 6.84 6.92 32.20
N LEU A 153 6.83 8.03 31.46
CA LEU A 153 7.76 9.14 31.67
C LEU A 153 7.60 9.78 33.06
N ASN A 154 6.37 9.96 33.53
CA ASN A 154 6.10 10.48 34.89
C ASN A 154 6.63 9.56 36.00
N LEU A 155 6.76 8.27 35.73
CA LEU A 155 7.32 7.28 36.65
C LEU A 155 8.85 7.17 36.52
N GLY A 156 9.51 8.03 35.74
CA GLY A 156 10.94 7.99 35.50
C GLY A 156 11.38 6.88 34.54
N VAL A 157 10.45 6.20 33.86
CA VAL A 157 10.75 5.16 32.88
C VAL A 157 10.97 5.80 31.51
N ASN A 158 12.18 5.63 30.96
CA ASN A 158 12.49 6.14 29.62
C ASN A 158 11.89 5.23 28.54
N VAL A 159 11.16 5.82 27.59
CA VAL A 159 10.51 5.09 26.50
C VAL A 159 11.30 5.29 25.21
N LYS A 160 11.75 4.20 24.59
CA LYS A 160 12.39 4.19 23.27
C LYS A 160 11.49 3.48 22.27
N MET A 161 11.28 4.10 21.12
CA MET A 161 10.56 3.47 20.02
C MET A 161 11.48 2.53 19.25
N ILE A 162 11.01 1.30 19.02
CA ILE A 162 11.62 0.35 18.09
C ILE A 162 10.65 0.20 16.92
N THR A 163 11.09 0.55 15.72
CA THR A 163 10.29 0.38 14.49
C THR A 163 10.96 -0.62 13.55
N GLY A 164 10.13 -1.45 12.91
CA GLY A 164 10.54 -2.34 11.81
C GLY A 164 10.38 -1.68 10.43
N ASP A 165 9.92 -0.43 10.38
CA ASP A 165 9.86 0.35 9.15
C ASP A 165 11.27 0.77 8.72
N GLY A 166 11.52 0.85 7.41
CA GLY A 166 12.85 1.16 6.90
C GLY A 166 13.40 2.47 7.47
N ALA A 167 14.73 2.61 7.55
CA ALA A 167 15.43 3.71 8.22
C ALA A 167 15.01 5.14 7.80
N ARG A 168 14.28 5.27 6.68
CA ARG A 168 13.76 6.52 6.16
C ARG A 168 12.49 7.00 6.88
N MET A 169 11.74 6.12 7.54
CA MET A 169 10.50 6.51 8.21
C MET A 169 10.78 7.35 9.46
N ARG A 170 10.38 8.61 9.43
CA ARG A 170 10.54 9.53 10.56
C ARG A 170 9.34 9.41 11.49
N VAL A 171 9.53 8.75 12.64
CA VAL A 171 8.51 8.72 13.69
C VAL A 171 8.91 9.65 14.82
N ASN A 172 8.07 10.64 15.11
CA ASN A 172 8.31 11.57 16.20
C ASN A 172 7.45 11.22 17.42
N ILE A 173 8.11 10.72 18.48
CA ILE A 173 7.47 10.33 19.75
C ILE A 173 6.73 11.51 20.41
N SER A 174 7.18 12.75 20.19
CA SER A 174 6.57 13.96 20.78
C SER A 174 5.28 14.44 20.10
N LEU A 175 4.98 13.96 18.87
CA LEU A 175 3.81 14.42 18.11
C LEU A 175 2.56 13.53 18.30
N PHE A 176 2.64 12.47 19.11
CA PHE A 176 1.54 11.51 19.33
C PHE A 176 0.24 12.17 19.83
N SER A 177 0.32 13.26 20.60
CA SER A 177 -0.85 13.98 21.13
C SER A 177 -1.53 14.90 20.10
N VAL A 178 -0.76 15.54 19.22
CA VAL A 178 -1.27 16.50 18.22
C VAL A 178 -1.71 15.79 16.94
N TRP A 179 -1.11 14.65 16.63
CA TRP A 179 -1.41 13.89 15.42
C TRP A 179 -2.78 13.19 15.45
N SER A 180 -3.26 12.71 16.60
CA SER A 180 -4.58 12.06 16.70
C SER A 180 -5.73 12.94 16.17
N LEU A 181 -5.64 14.27 16.40
CA LEU A 181 -6.64 15.25 15.95
C LEU A 181 -6.48 15.67 14.49
N LEU A 182 -5.24 15.79 13.98
CA LEU A 182 -4.98 16.13 12.57
C LEU A 182 -5.28 14.97 11.61
N VAL A 183 -5.13 13.72 12.08
CA VAL A 183 -5.32 12.49 11.31
C VAL A 183 -6.77 12.32 10.84
N ASN A 184 -7.75 12.63 11.69
CA ASN A 184 -9.16 12.63 11.24
C ASN A 184 -9.40 13.64 10.12
N TYR A 185 -8.71 14.77 10.13
CA TYR A 185 -8.92 15.83 9.14
C TYR A 185 -8.22 15.54 7.79
N GLN A 186 -7.00 14.99 7.82
CA GLN A 186 -6.22 14.70 6.61
C GLN A 186 -6.61 13.38 5.93
N PHE A 187 -7.02 12.37 6.70
CA PHE A 187 -7.60 11.15 6.13
C PHE A 187 -8.94 11.44 5.44
N LEU A 188 -9.80 12.26 6.07
CA LEU A 188 -11.05 12.72 5.47
C LEU A 188 -10.82 13.53 4.18
N LYS A 189 -9.84 14.45 4.16
CA LYS A 189 -9.49 15.20 2.93
C LYS A 189 -8.89 14.33 1.82
N MET A 190 -8.17 13.26 2.15
CA MET A 190 -7.61 12.35 1.14
C MET A 190 -8.71 11.47 0.52
N VAL A 191 -9.77 11.16 1.26
CA VAL A 191 -10.97 10.46 0.76
C VAL A 191 -11.90 11.41 -0.01
N THR A 192 -12.03 12.68 0.41
CA THR A 192 -12.95 13.64 -0.23
C THR A 192 -12.35 14.44 -1.39
N SER A 193 -11.04 14.42 -1.62
CA SER A 193 -10.46 15.16 -2.77
C SER A 193 -10.56 14.42 -4.11
N ASN A 194 -11.29 13.31 -4.18
CA ASN A 194 -11.59 12.62 -5.43
C ASN A 194 -13.08 12.69 -5.82
N SER A 195 -13.87 13.52 -5.13
CA SER A 195 -15.26 13.81 -5.47
C SER A 195 -15.45 15.31 -5.68
N ASP A 196 -15.35 15.77 -6.93
CA ASP A 196 -16.01 17.01 -7.35
C ASP A 196 -17.53 16.79 -7.20
N VAL A 197 -18.07 17.17 -6.05
CA VAL A 197 -19.51 17.33 -5.87
C VAL A 197 -19.82 18.81 -6.01
N ASP A 198 -20.32 19.16 -7.19
CA ASP A 198 -20.89 20.47 -7.53
C ASP A 198 -21.92 20.89 -6.47
N HIS A 199 -21.74 22.09 -5.90
CA HIS A 199 -22.60 22.69 -4.89
C HIS A 199 -23.94 23.20 -5.43
N ARG A 200 -24.45 22.65 -6.53
CA ARG A 200 -25.71 23.10 -7.15
C ARG A 200 -26.67 21.94 -7.37
N GLY A 201 -27.18 21.41 -6.27
CA GLY A 201 -28.32 20.51 -6.27
C GLY A 201 -29.57 21.18 -6.83
N ARG A 202 -29.81 21.05 -8.13
CA ARG A 202 -31.16 20.97 -8.73
C ARG A 202 -31.11 20.39 -10.14
N ILE A 203 -31.76 19.24 -10.29
CA ILE A 203 -32.18 18.63 -11.56
C ILE A 203 -33.71 18.51 -11.51
N SER A 204 -34.37 18.95 -12.57
CA SER A 204 -35.61 18.34 -13.05
C SER A 204 -35.72 18.62 -14.55
N GLY A 205 -35.71 17.56 -15.36
CA GLY A 205 -36.05 17.59 -16.78
C GLY A 205 -37.56 17.46 -16.99
N THR A 206 -38.07 18.15 -18.00
CA THR A 206 -38.58 17.66 -19.30
C THR A 206 -38.89 18.88 -20.14
#